data_AF-A0A2L2Z4L7-F1
#
_entry.id   AF-A0A2L2Z4L7-F1
#
_cell.length_a   1.000
_cell.length_b   1.000
_cell.length_c   1.000
_cell.angle_alpha   90.00
_cell.angle_beta   90.00
_cell.angle_gamma   90.00
#
_symmetry.space_group_name_H-M   'P 1'
#
loop_
_entity.id
_entity.type
_entity.pdbx_description
1 polymer ?
#
loop_
_entity_poly.entity_id
_entity_poly.type
_entity_poly.pdbx_seq_one_letter_code
_entity_poly.pdbx_strand_id
1 'polypeptide(L)' 'GVTTKHVQLQRTSTEPEILAAVVVLNNDPLIHGVIVQLPLDTDTPVDNARITKAVSPSKDVDGICDENAGKL' A
#
# COMPACT_ATOMS: atom_id res chain seq x y z
N GLY A 1 -12.66 15.81 11.21
CA GLY A 1 -11.35 15.14 11.26
C GLY A 1 -11.36 13.97 10.32
N VAL A 2 -10.20 13.51 9.85
CA VAL A 2 -10.07 12.30 9.03
C VAL A 2 -9.75 11.13 9.97
N THR A 3 -10.47 10.02 9.85
CA THR A 3 -10.17 8.79 10.59
C THR A 3 -8.95 8.14 9.97
N THR A 4 -7.93 7.84 10.77
CA THR A 4 -6.70 7.19 10.31
C THR A 4 -6.57 5.81 10.93
N LYS A 5 -6.07 4.85 10.14
CA LYS A 5 -5.71 3.50 10.58
C LYS A 5 -4.27 3.25 10.18
N HIS A 6 -3.43 2.95 11.16
CA HIS A 6 -2.03 2.58 10.92
C HIS A 6 -1.90 1.05 10.95
N VAL A 7 -1.41 0.47 9.86
CA VAL A 7 -1.09 -0.96 9.78
C VAL A 7 0.43 -1.11 9.75
N GLN A 8 0.99 -1.59 10.86
CA GLN A 8 2.43 -1.81 11.00
C GLN A 8 2.72 -3.30 10.87
N LEU A 9 3.45 -3.68 9.81
CA LEU A 9 3.91 -5.04 9.58
C LEU A 9 5.30 -5.23 10.23
N GLN A 10 5.67 -6.49 10.47
CA GLN A 10 6.97 -6.82 11.04
C GLN A 10 8.05 -6.74 9.96
N ARG A 11 9.31 -6.49 10.34
CA ARG A 11 10.44 -6.50 9.38
C ARG A 11 10.62 -7.86 8.70
N THR A 12 10.23 -8.93 9.38
CA THR A 12 10.26 -10.31 8.83
C THR A 12 9.12 -10.60 7.87
N SER A 13 8.20 -9.66 7.65
CA SER A 13 7.08 -9.86 6.73
C SER A 13 7.57 -10.02 5.30
N THR A 14 7.04 -11.05 4.66
CA THR A 14 7.32 -11.42 3.28
C THR A 14 6.46 -10.62 2.31
N GLU A 15 6.88 -10.51 1.05
CA GLU A 15 6.11 -9.83 0.01
C GLU A 15 4.63 -10.31 -0.10
N PRO A 16 4.32 -11.63 -0.05
CA PRO A 16 2.93 -12.10 -0.04
C PRO A 16 2.10 -11.61 1.16
N GLU A 17 2.70 -11.50 2.34
CA GLU A 17 2.02 -11.02 3.54
C GLU A 17 1.71 -9.52 3.44
N ILE A 18 2.64 -8.75 2.88
CA ILE A 18 2.45 -7.32 2.62
C ILE A 18 1.35 -7.13 1.57
N LEU A 19 1.37 -7.91 0.47
CA LEU A 19 0.32 -7.88 -0.55
C LEU A 19 -1.05 -8.25 0.03
N ALA A 20 -1.12 -9.25 0.92
CA ALA A 20 -2.36 -9.62 1.58
C ALA A 20 -2.92 -8.46 2.42
N ALA A 21 -2.06 -7.73 3.14
CA ALA A 21 -2.48 -6.54 3.89
C ALA A 21 -3.03 -5.44 2.96
N VAL A 22 -2.37 -5.18 1.83
CA VAL A 22 -2.86 -4.23 0.81
C VAL A 22 -4.21 -4.66 0.24
N VAL A 23 -4.41 -5.95 -0.04
CA VAL A 23 -5.70 -6.49 -0.52
C VAL A 23 -6.82 -6.29 0.50
N VAL A 24 -6.55 -6.49 1.79
CA VAL A 24 -7.52 -6.22 2.86
C VAL A 24 -7.92 -4.74 2.88
N LEU A 25 -6.95 -3.82 2.78
CA LEU A 25 -7.22 -2.37 2.76
C LEU A 25 -7.96 -1.93 1.49
N ASN A 26 -7.62 -2.51 0.34
CA ASN A 26 -8.30 -2.25 -0.92
C ASN A 26 -9.78 -2.64 -0.86
N ASN A 27 -10.11 -3.76 -0.22
CA ASN A 27 -11.49 -4.26 -0.15
C ASN A 27 -12.31 -3.70 1.03
N ASP A 28 -11.69 -2.96 1.96
CA ASP A 28 -12.41 -2.36 3.09
C ASP A 28 -13.20 -1.12 2.63
N PRO A 29 -14.54 -1.13 2.64
CA PRO A 29 -15.34 0.01 2.19
C PRO A 29 -15.24 1.24 3.10
N LEU A 30 -14.69 1.10 4.31
CA LEU A 30 -14.46 2.22 5.23
C LEU A 30 -13.13 2.95 4.94
N ILE A 31 -12.25 2.34 4.14
CA ILE A 31 -10.95 2.91 3.76
C ILE A 31 -11.09 3.59 2.39
N HIS A 32 -11.01 4.92 2.39
CA HIS A 32 -11.12 5.74 1.18
C HIS A 32 -9.77 6.01 0.50
N GLY A 33 -8.67 5.81 1.23
CA GLY A 33 -7.32 6.08 0.74
C GLY A 33 -6.28 5.24 1.47
N VAL A 34 -5.24 4.85 0.75
CA VAL A 34 -4.10 4.06 1.21
C VAL A 34 -2.82 4.79 0.81
N ILE A 35 -1.89 4.87 1.77
CA ILE A 35 -0.53 5.41 1.59
C ILE A 35 0.41 4.27 1.96
N VAL A 36 1.39 4.00 1.11
CA VAL A 36 2.44 2.99 1.37
C VAL A 36 3.73 3.74 1.72
N GLN A 37 4.21 3.57 2.95
CA GLN A 37 5.46 4.21 3.36
C GLN A 37 6.65 3.54 2.69
N LEU A 38 7.44 4.33 1.96
CA LEU A 38 8.67 3.89 1.30
C LEU A 38 9.91 4.56 1.92
N PRO A 39 11.08 3.89 1.90
CA PRO A 39 11.27 2.50 1.46
C PRO A 39 10.66 1.51 2.45
N LEU A 40 10.28 0.31 1.98
CA LEU A 40 9.84 -0.76 2.86
C LEU A 40 11.03 -1.27 3.69
N ASP A 41 10.86 -1.29 5.01
CA ASP A 41 11.88 -1.75 5.97
C ASP A 41 11.69 -3.24 6.28
N THR A 42 12.17 -4.10 5.37
CA THR A 42 12.04 -5.56 5.48
C THR A 42 13.41 -6.25 5.52
N ASP A 43 13.49 -7.35 6.26
CA ASP A 43 14.70 -8.19 6.36
C ASP A 43 14.84 -9.12 5.14
N THR A 44 13.74 -9.35 4.42
CA THR A 44 13.72 -10.07 3.13
C THR A 44 13.60 -9.10 1.96
N PRO A 45 14.18 -9.38 0.79
CA PRO A 45 13.95 -8.59 -0.41
C PRO A 45 12.47 -8.54 -0.78
N VAL A 46 11.95 -7.34 -1.03
CA VAL A 46 10.58 -7.08 -1.47
C VAL A 46 10.61 -6.09 -2.63
N ASP A 47 9.80 -6.34 -3.66
CA ASP A 47 9.61 -5.40 -4.76
C ASP A 47 8.66 -4.27 -4.34
N ASN A 48 9.24 -3.13 -3.96
CA ASN A 48 8.48 -1.93 -3.60
C ASN A 48 7.49 -1.51 -4.69
N ALA A 49 7.88 -1.60 -5.96
CA ALA A 49 7.02 -1.19 -7.07
C ALA A 49 5.82 -2.13 -7.22
N ARG A 50 6.02 -3.42 -6.95
CA ARG A 50 4.92 -4.39 -6.94
C ARG A 50 3.92 -4.11 -5.81
N ILE A 51 4.40 -3.76 -4.61
CA ILE A 51 3.53 -3.41 -3.47
C ILE A 51 2.74 -2.14 -3.76
N THR A 52 3.38 -1.08 -4.27
CA THR A 52 2.68 0.18 -4.55
C THR A 52 1.67 0.05 -5.68
N LYS A 53 1.99 -0.69 -6.74
CA LYS A 53 1.04 -0.99 -7.84
C LYS A 53 -0.13 -1.86 -7.43
N ALA A 54 -0.03 -2.58 -6.32
CA ALA A 54 -1.14 -3.38 -5.79
C ALA A 54 -2.20 -2.52 -5.08
N VAL A 55 -1.91 -1.26 -4.75
CA VAL A 55 -2.91 -0.33 -4.21
C VAL A 55 -3.96 -0.03 -5.28
N SER A 56 -5.25 -0.09 -4.91
CA SER A 56 -6.33 0.21 -5.84
C SER A 56 -6.19 1.65 -6.38
N PRO A 57 -6.29 1.89 -7.70
CA PRO A 57 -6.22 3.24 -8.26
C PRO A 57 -7.22 4.22 -7.65
N SER A 58 -8.39 3.72 -7.23
CA SER A 58 -9.44 4.52 -6.57
C SER A 58 -9.12 4.95 -5.13
N LYS A 59 -8.11 4.31 -4.51
CA LYS A 59 -7.66 4.54 -3.14
C LYS A 59 -6.19 4.97 -3.07
N ASP A 60 -5.52 5.11 -4.21
CA ASP A 60 -4.12 5.53 -4.31
C ASP A 60 -4.01 7.03 -4.06
N VAL A 61 -3.66 7.38 -2.82
CA VAL A 61 -3.51 8.79 -2.41
C VAL A 61 -2.17 9.36 -2.87
N ASP A 62 -1.15 8.52 -3.04
CA ASP A 62 0.20 8.95 -3.44
C ASP A 62 0.31 9.15 -4.96
N GLY A 63 -0.66 8.65 -5.74
CA GLY A 63 -0.67 8.77 -7.21
C GLY A 63 0.44 7.97 -7.88
N ILE A 64 0.90 6.90 -7.22
CA ILE A 64 2.08 6.11 -7.60
C ILE A 64 1.74 4.89 -8.46
N CYS A 65 0.48 4.51 -8.59
CA CYS A 65 0.07 3.47 -9.54
C CYS A 65 0.28 3.98 -10.98
N ASP A 66 0.62 3.09 -11.93
CA ASP A 66 0.90 3.47 -13.34
C ASP A 66 -0.28 4.25 -13.98
N GLU A 67 -1.52 4.00 -13.54
CA GLU A 67 -2.72 4.73 -14.00
C GLU A 67 -2.83 6.18 -13.47
N ASN A 68 -2.13 6.48 -12.36
CA ASN A 68 -2.11 7.78 -11.69
C ASN A 68 -0.74 8.48 -11.84
N ALA A 69 0.30 7.76 -12.23
CA ALA A 69 1.64 8.25 -12.48
C ALA A 69 1.61 9.35 -13.56
N GLY A 70 1.71 10.61 -13.13
CA GLY A 70 1.71 11.77 -14.01
C GLY A 70 0.35 12.42 -14.29
N LYS A 71 -0.70 12.10 -13.53
CA LYS A 71 -1.97 12.88 -13.53
C LYS A 71 -1.98 14.06 -12.55
N LEU A 72 -0.84 14.36 -11.92
CA LEU A 72 -0.62 15.49 -11.00
C LEU A 72 -0.24 16.76 -11.77
#